data_AF-A0A9D7RRA0-F1
#
_entry.id   AF-A0A9D7RRA0-F1
#
_cell.length_a   1.000
_cell.length_b   1.000
_cell.length_c   1.000
_cell.angle_alpha   90.00
_cell.angle_beta   90.00
_cell.angle_gamma   90.00
#
_symmetry.space_group_name_H-M   'P 1'
#
loop_
_entity.id
_entity.type
_entity.pdbx_description
1 polymer ?
#
loop_
_entity_poly.entity_id
_entity_poly.type
_entity_poly.pdbx_seq_one_letter_code
_entity_poly.pdbx_strand_id
1 'polypeptide(L)'
;MERTLHPDLQRYVNERVLPAVAAIPAERKESLDLIVAFVKERKAAGATADLTFICTHNSRRSHLSQLWAATAAWSFGQDHVRTFSGGTEATAFNPRAVAAVERAGFQVVKPEGKNPVYEVSFSPKTRPLNAAGVRSTMMPPTPRRTSVP
;
A
#
# COMPACT_ATOMS: atom_id res chain seq x y z
N MET A 1 -20.48 0.10 7.92
CA MET A 1 -19.70 1.32 8.18
C MET A 1 -19.47 2.03 6.87
N GLU A 2 -19.75 3.34 6.81
CA GLU A 2 -19.48 4.16 5.63
C GLU A 2 -17.96 4.33 5.46
N ARG A 3 -17.42 3.72 4.40
CA ARG A 3 -15.99 3.76 4.06
C ARG A 3 -15.72 4.96 3.17
N THR A 4 -15.28 6.05 3.79
CA THR A 4 -15.09 7.35 3.12
C THR A 4 -13.61 7.67 3.01
N LEU A 5 -13.15 7.98 1.80
CA LEU A 5 -11.81 8.54 1.58
C LEU A 5 -11.80 10.05 1.88
N HIS A 6 -10.62 10.65 2.03
CA HIS A 6 -10.51 12.11 2.04
C HIS A 6 -11.15 12.69 0.76
N PRO A 7 -11.86 13.83 0.82
CA PRO A 7 -12.64 14.32 -0.31
C PRO A 7 -11.85 14.46 -1.62
N ASP A 8 -10.62 14.98 -1.53
CA ASP A 8 -9.76 15.15 -2.70
C ASP A 8 -9.24 13.81 -3.23
N LEU A 9 -8.97 12.86 -2.35
CA LEU A 9 -8.60 11.50 -2.75
C LEU A 9 -9.77 10.77 -3.40
N GLN A 10 -10.98 10.91 -2.86
CA GLN A 10 -12.18 10.33 -3.45
C GLN A 10 -12.41 10.87 -4.87
N ARG A 11 -12.26 12.20 -5.04
CA ARG A 11 -12.36 12.86 -6.35
C ARG A 11 -11.31 12.31 -7.31
N TYR A 12 -10.05 12.25 -6.90
CA TYR A 12 -8.96 11.72 -7.71
C TYR A 12 -9.20 10.26 -8.12
N VAL A 13 -9.68 9.42 -7.20
CA VAL A 13 -10.03 8.03 -7.50
C VAL A 13 -11.10 7.95 -8.58
N ASN A 14 -12.17 8.72 -8.44
CA ASN A 14 -13.29 8.69 -9.37
C ASN A 14 -12.92 9.23 -10.76
N GLU A 15 -12.16 10.33 -10.82
CA GLU A 15 -11.84 11.01 -12.08
C GLU A 15 -10.64 10.42 -12.81
N ARG A 16 -9.68 9.81 -12.09
CA ARG A 16 -8.40 9.39 -12.66
C ARG A 16 -8.17 7.89 -12.53
N VAL A 17 -8.40 7.33 -11.35
CA VAL A 17 -8.03 5.93 -11.07
C VAL A 17 -9.03 4.97 -11.70
N LEU A 18 -10.32 5.11 -11.41
CA LEU A 18 -11.36 4.20 -11.91
C LEU A 18 -11.41 4.14 -13.45
N PRO A 19 -11.34 5.27 -14.19
CA PRO A 19 -11.29 5.22 -15.66
C PRO A 19 -10.02 4.51 -16.17
N ALA A 20 -8.88 4.71 -15.51
CA ALA A 20 -7.62 4.10 -15.91
C ALA A 20 -7.59 2.56 -15.70
N VAL A 21 -8.42 2.02 -14.79
CA VAL A 21 -8.53 0.57 -14.59
C VAL A 21 -9.02 -0.14 -15.84
N ALA A 22 -9.92 0.48 -16.61
CA ALA A 22 -10.41 -0.08 -17.87
C ALA A 22 -9.32 -0.21 -18.94
N ALA A 23 -8.26 0.61 -18.85
CA ALA A 23 -7.15 0.63 -19.79
C ALA A 23 -6.00 -0.32 -19.42
N ILE A 24 -6.12 -1.14 -18.36
CA ILE A 24 -5.09 -2.11 -17.98
C ILE A 24 -4.96 -3.19 -19.08
N PRO A 25 -3.78 -3.39 -19.68
CA PRO A 25 -3.55 -4.41 -20.71
C PRO A 25 -3.85 -5.83 -20.22
N ALA A 26 -4.26 -6.71 -21.13
CA ALA A 26 -4.59 -8.11 -20.79
C ALA A 26 -3.43 -8.86 -20.13
N GLU A 27 -2.21 -8.71 -20.67
CA GLU A 27 -0.97 -9.24 -20.09
C GLU A 27 -0.73 -8.83 -18.63
N ARG A 28 -1.18 -7.63 -18.24
CA ARG A 28 -1.06 -7.14 -16.86
C ARG A 28 -2.12 -7.76 -15.97
N LYS A 29 -3.29 -8.12 -16.51
CA LYS A 29 -4.35 -8.79 -15.76
C LYS A 29 -3.93 -10.19 -15.31
N GLU A 30 -3.20 -10.93 -16.16
CA GLU A 30 -2.67 -12.24 -15.79
C GLU A 30 -1.78 -12.20 -14.53
N SER A 31 -0.90 -11.19 -14.44
CA SER A 31 -0.09 -10.97 -13.24
C SER A 31 -0.92 -10.55 -12.02
N LEU A 32 -1.98 -9.76 -12.23
CA LEU A 32 -2.90 -9.34 -11.17
C LEU A 32 -3.76 -10.50 -10.66
N ASP A 33 -4.11 -11.46 -11.52
CA ASP A 33 -4.92 -12.62 -11.17
C ASP A 33 -4.19 -13.53 -10.16
N LEU A 34 -2.86 -13.58 -10.18
CA LEU A 34 -2.06 -14.25 -9.15
C LEU A 34 -2.27 -13.61 -7.76
N ILE A 35 -2.32 -12.27 -7.71
CA ILE A 35 -2.59 -11.53 -6.47
C ILE A 35 -4.04 -11.76 -6.02
N VAL A 36 -4.98 -11.77 -6.96
CA VAL A 36 -6.40 -12.06 -6.68
C VAL A 36 -6.57 -13.46 -6.10
N ALA A 37 -5.93 -14.47 -6.69
CA ALA A 37 -5.97 -15.84 -6.22
C ALA A 37 -5.46 -15.95 -4.78
N PHE A 38 -4.29 -15.37 -4.50
CA PHE A 38 -3.74 -15.31 -3.14
C PHE A 38 -4.69 -14.63 -2.15
N VAL A 39 -5.21 -13.44 -2.47
CA VAL A 39 -6.11 -12.70 -1.57
C VAL A 39 -7.41 -13.48 -1.30
N LYS A 40 -7.95 -14.19 -2.30
CA LYS A 40 -9.14 -15.04 -2.16
C LYS A 40 -8.86 -16.28 -1.31
N GLU A 41 -7.74 -16.95 -1.55
CA GLU A 41 -7.31 -18.12 -0.78
C GLU A 41 -7.18 -17.78 0.71
N ARG A 42 -6.48 -16.69 1.03
CA ARG A 42 -6.33 -16.23 2.42
C ARG A 42 -7.66 -15.90 3.07
N LYS A 43 -8.58 -15.28 2.33
CA LYS A 43 -9.94 -15.00 2.79
C LYS A 43 -10.70 -16.29 3.13
N ALA A 44 -10.67 -17.28 2.24
CA ALA A 44 -11.33 -18.56 2.43
C ALA A 44 -10.77 -19.32 3.64
N ALA A 45 -9.47 -19.17 3.92
CA ALA A 45 -8.81 -19.72 5.09
C ALA A 45 -9.04 -18.93 6.39
N GLY A 46 -9.85 -17.86 6.37
CA GLY A 46 -10.04 -16.98 7.53
C GLY A 46 -8.76 -16.26 7.98
N ALA A 47 -7.80 -16.10 7.08
CA ALA A 47 -6.46 -15.62 7.38
C ALA A 47 -6.16 -14.27 6.71
N THR A 48 -5.13 -13.59 7.21
CA THR A 48 -4.68 -12.31 6.62
C THR A 48 -3.93 -12.52 5.31
N ALA A 49 -4.16 -11.63 4.35
CA ALA A 49 -3.42 -11.54 3.10
C ALA A 49 -2.37 -10.41 3.20
N ASP A 50 -1.12 -10.78 3.41
CA ASP A 50 -0.02 -9.83 3.58
C ASP A 50 0.67 -9.54 2.25
N LEU A 51 0.38 -8.38 1.66
CA LEU A 51 0.97 -7.94 0.40
C LEU A 51 2.21 -7.10 0.67
N THR A 52 3.38 -7.59 0.27
CA THR A 52 4.65 -6.86 0.40
C THR A 52 5.13 -6.38 -0.97
N PHE A 53 5.23 -5.07 -1.16
CA PHE A 53 5.72 -4.46 -2.38
C PHE A 53 7.21 -4.14 -2.26
N ILE A 54 8.04 -4.71 -3.14
CA ILE A 54 9.49 -4.56 -3.07
C ILE A 54 9.98 -3.74 -4.26
N CYS A 55 10.84 -2.75 -4.00
CA CYS A 55 11.64 -2.11 -5.04
C CYS A 55 13.05 -1.82 -4.50
N THR A 56 14.05 -1.65 -5.36
CA THR A 56 15.48 -1.54 -4.95
C THR A 56 15.71 -0.60 -3.77
N HIS A 57 15.26 0.65 -3.85
CA HIS A 57 15.59 1.69 -2.88
C HIS A 57 14.52 1.93 -1.81
N ASN A 58 13.40 1.20 -1.87
CA ASN A 58 12.14 1.50 -1.18
C ASN A 58 11.56 2.92 -1.42
N SER A 59 12.24 3.86 -2.08
CA SER A 59 11.88 5.29 -2.02
C SER A 59 10.71 5.76 -2.88
N ARG A 60 10.15 4.92 -3.77
CA ARG A 60 9.13 5.37 -4.74
C ARG A 60 8.06 4.31 -4.97
N ARG A 61 8.35 3.35 -5.85
CA ARG A 61 7.37 2.42 -6.41
C ARG A 61 6.73 1.54 -5.34
N SER A 62 7.52 0.98 -4.43
CA SER A 62 7.00 0.14 -3.35
C SER A 62 6.09 0.90 -2.38
N HIS A 63 6.44 2.15 -2.02
CA HIS A 63 5.56 3.00 -1.20
C HIS A 63 4.25 3.33 -1.93
N LEU A 64 4.31 3.75 -3.19
CA LEU A 64 3.11 4.03 -3.98
C LEU A 64 2.21 2.78 -4.06
N SER A 65 2.78 1.61 -4.32
CA SER A 65 2.01 0.36 -4.37
C SER A 65 1.38 0.01 -3.02
N GLN A 66 2.10 0.16 -1.90
CA GLN A 66 1.55 -0.06 -0.56
C GLN A 66 0.34 0.85 -0.29
N LEU A 67 0.49 2.15 -0.52
CA LEU A 67 -0.56 3.14 -0.24
C LEU A 67 -1.82 2.90 -1.07
N TRP A 68 -1.65 2.67 -2.38
CA TRP A 68 -2.78 2.42 -3.28
C TRP A 68 -3.45 1.07 -3.02
N ALA A 69 -2.69 0.02 -2.71
CA ALA A 69 -3.26 -1.28 -2.37
C ALA A 69 -4.06 -1.23 -1.06
N ALA A 70 -3.59 -0.49 -0.05
CA ALA A 70 -4.32 -0.30 1.19
C ALA A 70 -5.61 0.50 0.98
N THR A 71 -5.52 1.57 0.18
CA THR A 71 -6.68 2.40 -0.18
C THR A 71 -7.74 1.57 -0.90
N ALA A 72 -7.33 0.70 -1.84
CA ALA A 72 -8.23 -0.20 -2.54
C ALA A 72 -8.82 -1.25 -1.61
N ALA A 73 -7.99 -1.92 -0.80
CA ALA A 73 -8.45 -2.91 0.17
C ALA A 73 -9.51 -2.34 1.11
N TRP A 74 -9.27 -1.13 1.65
CA TRP A 74 -10.26 -0.43 2.46
C TRP A 74 -11.53 -0.13 1.66
N SER A 75 -11.40 0.55 0.51
CA SER A 75 -12.56 0.99 -0.29
C SER A 75 -13.48 -0.17 -0.71
N PHE A 76 -12.90 -1.34 -1.01
CA PHE A 76 -13.64 -2.55 -1.40
C PHE A 76 -13.93 -3.52 -0.25
N GLY A 77 -13.70 -3.10 1.00
CA GLY A 77 -14.00 -3.90 2.19
C GLY A 77 -13.26 -5.22 2.30
N GLN A 78 -12.00 -5.25 1.85
CA GLN A 78 -11.08 -6.36 2.05
C GLN A 78 -10.25 -6.13 3.32
N ASP A 79 -10.92 -6.12 4.47
CA ASP A 79 -10.32 -5.80 5.77
C ASP A 79 -9.24 -6.83 6.20
N HIS A 80 -9.21 -8.01 5.58
CA HIS A 80 -8.21 -9.06 5.80
C HIS A 80 -6.89 -8.82 5.05
N VAL A 81 -6.81 -7.79 4.21
CA VAL A 81 -5.61 -7.45 3.45
C VAL A 81 -4.76 -6.44 4.22
N ARG A 82 -3.48 -6.76 4.41
CA ARG A 82 -2.47 -5.85 4.97
C ARG A 82 -1.40 -5.58 3.93
N THR A 83 -0.88 -4.36 3.91
CA THR A 83 0.07 -3.93 2.88
C THR A 83 1.35 -3.39 3.50
N PHE A 84 2.47 -3.79 2.91
CA PHE A 84 3.81 -3.45 3.36
C PHE A 84 4.66 -3.03 2.17
N SER A 85 5.71 -2.25 2.42
CA SER A 85 6.72 -1.95 1.41
C SER A 85 8.12 -2.24 1.93
N GLY A 86 9.02 -2.56 1.01
CA GLY A 86 10.42 -2.82 1.32
C GLY A 86 11.35 -2.46 0.17
N GLY A 87 12.64 -2.52 0.47
CA GLY A 87 13.72 -2.41 -0.51
C GLY A 87 15.02 -2.97 0.02
N THR A 88 15.94 -3.25 -0.89
CA THR A 88 17.28 -3.76 -0.58
C THR A 88 18.22 -2.65 -0.10
N GLU A 89 17.88 -1.39 -0.38
CA GLU A 89 18.64 -0.22 0.05
C GLU A 89 17.77 0.75 0.86
N ALA A 90 18.36 1.30 1.93
CA ALA A 90 17.71 2.25 2.81
C ALA A 90 17.88 3.67 2.29
N THR A 91 16.90 4.18 1.54
CA THR A 91 16.85 5.59 1.15
C THR A 91 15.57 6.27 1.61
N ALA A 92 15.62 7.57 1.86
CA ALA A 92 14.46 8.35 2.27
C ALA A 92 13.31 8.26 1.25
N PHE A 93 12.06 8.38 1.73
CA PHE A 93 10.92 8.46 0.84
C PHE A 93 11.10 9.65 -0.11
N ASN A 94 11.08 9.37 -1.42
CA ASN A 94 11.45 10.35 -2.43
C ASN A 94 10.45 11.52 -2.40
N PRO A 95 10.93 12.78 -2.33
CA PRO A 95 10.05 13.94 -2.28
C PRO A 95 9.07 14.06 -3.45
N ARG A 96 9.44 13.56 -4.63
CA ARG A 96 8.53 13.56 -5.80
C ARG A 96 7.39 12.56 -5.64
N ALA A 97 7.64 11.44 -4.98
CA ALA A 97 6.61 10.46 -4.66
C ALA A 97 5.69 10.96 -3.54
N VAL A 98 6.25 11.63 -2.52
CA VAL A 98 5.47 12.36 -1.50
C VAL A 98 4.54 13.38 -2.16
N ALA A 99 5.09 14.27 -2.98
CA ALA A 99 4.31 15.28 -3.69
C ALA A 99 3.25 14.67 -4.62
N ALA A 100 3.49 13.49 -5.21
CA ALA A 100 2.50 12.80 -6.02
C ALA A 100 1.32 12.26 -5.18
N VAL A 101 1.62 11.75 -3.99
CA VAL A 101 0.62 11.25 -3.02
C VAL A 101 -0.21 12.43 -2.49
N GLU A 102 0.41 13.55 -2.13
CA GLU A 102 -0.29 14.78 -1.72
C GLU A 102 -1.20 15.31 -2.84
N ARG A 103 -0.71 15.38 -4.09
CA ARG A 103 -1.52 15.80 -5.25
C ARG A 103 -2.70 14.87 -5.53
N ALA A 104 -2.58 13.59 -5.19
CA ALA A 104 -3.67 12.63 -5.30
C ALA A 104 -4.71 12.79 -4.19
N GLY A 105 -4.48 13.64 -3.18
CA GLY A 105 -5.43 13.93 -2.09
C GLY A 105 -5.21 13.13 -0.81
N PHE A 106 -4.09 12.39 -0.70
CA PHE A 106 -3.69 11.79 0.57
C PHE A 106 -3.20 12.88 1.53
N GLN A 107 -3.50 12.70 2.82
CA GLN A 107 -2.95 13.55 3.87
C GLN A 107 -1.59 13.00 4.29
N VAL A 108 -0.54 13.81 4.16
CA VAL A 108 0.82 13.41 4.51
C VAL A 108 1.32 14.28 5.67
N VAL A 109 1.70 13.64 6.77
CA VAL A 109 2.39 14.29 7.88
C VAL A 109 3.84 13.88 7.85
N LYS A 110 4.73 14.87 7.79
CA LYS A 110 6.18 14.68 7.89
C LYS A 110 6.62 14.98 9.32
N PRO A 111 7.00 13.99 10.14
CA PRO A 111 7.59 14.25 11.43
C PRO A 111 9.00 14.85 11.29
N GLU A 112 9.46 15.54 12.34
CA GLU A 112 10.81 16.10 12.39
C GLU A 112 11.88 15.00 12.54
N GLY A 113 13.07 15.18 11.95
CA GLY A 113 14.23 14.29 12.12
C GLY A 113 15.03 13.96 10.85
N LYS A 114 16.19 13.30 11.01
CA LYS A 114 17.13 12.95 9.92
C LYS A 114 16.63 11.87 8.95
N ASN A 115 15.66 11.04 9.35
CA ASN A 115 14.98 10.07 8.49
C ASN A 115 13.49 10.03 8.85
N PRO A 116 12.70 11.01 8.38
CA PRO A 116 11.32 11.15 8.81
C PRO A 116 10.47 10.01 8.26
N VAL A 117 9.75 9.33 9.16
CA VAL A 117 8.74 8.35 8.80
C VAL A 117 7.48 9.11 8.41
N TYR A 118 7.14 9.16 7.12
CA TYR A 118 5.94 9.87 6.70
C TYR A 118 4.72 9.10 7.18
N GLU A 119 3.77 9.79 7.78
CA GLU A 119 2.45 9.24 8.07
C GLU A 119 1.51 9.65 6.94
N VAL A 120 0.93 8.68 6.25
CA VAL A 120 0.06 8.89 5.10
C VAL A 120 -1.34 8.37 5.40
N SER A 121 -2.33 9.25 5.43
CA SER A 121 -3.73 8.91 5.65
C SER A 121 -4.54 9.07 4.37
N PHE A 122 -5.35 8.05 4.05
CA PHE A 122 -6.30 8.05 2.92
C PHE A 122 -7.76 8.22 3.37
N SER A 123 -8.05 8.08 4.67
CA SER A 123 -9.38 8.22 5.24
C SER A 123 -9.30 8.79 6.66
N PRO A 124 -10.24 9.66 7.07
CA PRO A 124 -10.34 10.13 8.45
C PRO A 124 -10.69 9.01 9.44
N LYS A 125 -11.19 7.85 8.97
CA LYS A 125 -11.63 6.73 9.80
C LYS A 125 -10.59 5.61 9.93
N THR A 126 -9.42 5.75 9.31
CA THR A 126 -8.35 4.73 9.33
C THR A 126 -7.09 5.29 9.98
N ARG A 127 -6.33 4.43 10.67
CA ARG A 127 -5.00 4.80 11.14
C ARG A 127 -4.10 5.12 9.92
N PRO A 128 -3.28 6.19 9.97
CA PRO A 128 -2.30 6.47 8.91
C PRO A 128 -1.37 5.27 8.66
N LEU A 129 -0.95 5.13 7.41
CA LEU A 129 0.09 4.20 7.01
C LEU A 129 1.46 4.86 7.13
N ASN A 130 2.42 4.12 7.67
CA ASN A 130 3.80 4.57 7.74
C ASN A 130 4.49 4.34 6.39
N ALA A 131 5.01 5.40 5.79
CA ALA A 131 5.88 5.40 4.63
C ALA A 131 7.27 5.92 5.05
N ALA A 132 8.11 5.03 5.58
CA ALA A 132 9.50 5.33 5.97
C ALA A 132 10.48 4.93 4.87
N GLY A 133 11.53 5.74 4.67
CA GLY A 133 12.76 5.22 4.09
C GLY A 133 13.39 4.22 5.07
N VAL A 134 13.47 2.95 4.67
CA VAL A 134 13.82 1.76 5.47
C VAL A 134 14.29 2.04 6.90
N ARG A 135 13.38 1.84 7.85
CA ARG A 135 13.62 0.98 9.02
C ARG A 135 12.29 0.31 9.37
N SER A 136 12.15 -0.96 9.01
CA SER A 136 11.28 -1.90 9.72
C SER A 136 9.82 -1.46 9.90
N THR A 137 9.12 -0.98 8.86
CA THR A 137 7.65 -0.98 8.90
C THR A 137 7.16 -2.37 8.51
N MET A 138 7.19 -3.25 9.52
CA MET A 138 6.55 -4.56 9.60
C MET A 138 6.62 -5.37 8.30
N MET A 139 7.70 -6.12 8.06
CA MET A 139 7.44 -7.41 7.41
C MET A 139 6.47 -8.18 8.33
N PRO A 140 5.49 -8.93 7.81
CA PRO A 140 4.87 -9.95 8.64
C PRO A 140 6.00 -10.79 9.27
N PRO A 141 5.90 -11.20 10.55
CA PRO A 141 6.95 -12.00 11.16
C PRO A 141 7.24 -13.16 10.21
N THR A 142 8.48 -13.24 9.74
CA THR A 142 8.93 -14.28 8.83
C THR A 142 8.43 -15.60 9.41
N PRO A 143 7.71 -16.46 8.64
CA PRO A 143 7.33 -17.76 9.15
C PRO A 143 8.61 -18.41 9.65
N ARG A 144 8.69 -18.70 10.96
CA ARG A 144 9.83 -19.44 11.48
C ARG A 144 9.87 -20.70 10.66
N ARG A 145 10.97 -20.90 9.91
CA ARG A 145 11.26 -22.17 9.28
C ARG A 145 11.32 -23.14 10.45
N THR A 146 10.25 -23.88 10.69
CA THR A 146 10.30 -25.03 11.59
C THR A 146 11.32 -25.94 10.92
N SER A 147 12.51 -26.02 11.50
CA SER A 147 13.41 -27.14 11.24
C SER A 147 12.58 -28.39 11.52
N VAL A 148 12.19 -29.06 10.43
CA VAL A 148 11.66 -30.41 10.52
C VAL A 148 12.80 -31.27 11.10
N PRO A 149 12.54 -32.07 12.14
CA PRO A 149 13.56 -32.94 12.73
C PRO A 149 14.08 -33.99 11.75
#